data_AF-L1JW34-F1
#
_entry.id   AF-L1JW34-F1
#
_cell.length_a   1.000
_cell.length_b   1.000
_cell.length_c   1.000
_cell.angle_alpha   90.00
_cell.angle_beta   90.00
_cell.angle_gamma   90.00
#
_symmetry.space_group_name_H-M   'P 1'
#
loop_
_entity.id
_entity.type
_entity.pdbx_description
1 polymer ?
#
loop_
_entity_poly.entity_id
_entity_poly.type
_entity_poly.pdbx_seq_one_letter_code
_entity_poly.pdbx_strand_id
1 'polypeptide(L)'
;MVTGPDEKTIYSVQKETEGRFTFMSHETGTYRFCFGNSMSTVTPKTVSFSLLVGEDTQQARVAKSEHVTPLEKSVMALAEGLQQIQTEQEYMRMRERAHRNTSESTNARVLWWALIEAGALLLMSVIQIVYLRNFFENKRASNRGV
;
A
#
# COMPACT_ATOMS: atom_id res chain seq x y z
N MET A 1 17.65 -6.02 9.29
CA MET A 1 18.71 -6.75 10.03
C MET A 1 18.08 -7.77 10.96
N VAL A 2 18.77 -8.88 11.21
CA VAL A 2 18.37 -9.96 12.12
C VAL A 2 19.48 -10.15 13.14
N THR A 3 19.10 -10.17 14.41
CA THR A 3 20.01 -10.27 15.55
C THR A 3 19.64 -11.49 16.40
N GLY A 4 20.64 -12.28 16.80
CA GLY A 4 20.46 -13.42 17.69
C GLY A 4 20.32 -13.01 19.16
N PRO A 5 20.06 -14.00 20.05
CA PRO A 5 19.99 -13.78 21.49
C PRO A 5 21.29 -13.23 22.09
N ASP A 6 22.44 -13.57 21.51
CA ASP A 6 23.77 -13.10 21.95
C ASP A 6 24.11 -11.69 21.45
N GLU A 7 23.10 -10.95 20.97
CA GLU A 7 23.25 -9.66 20.29
C GLU A 7 24.12 -9.69 19.02
N LYS A 8 24.52 -10.88 18.57
CA LYS A 8 25.26 -11.05 17.33
C LYS A 8 24.35 -10.86 16.12
N THR A 9 24.82 -10.05 15.17
CA THR A 9 24.12 -9.85 13.89
C THR A 9 24.27 -11.10 13.02
N ILE A 10 23.13 -11.70 12.65
CA ILE A 10 23.07 -12.90 11.81
C ILE A 10 22.92 -12.50 10.34
N TYR A 11 22.12 -11.47 10.09
CA TYR A 11 21.86 -10.99 8.74
C TYR A 11 21.69 -9.47 8.74
N SER A 12 22.39 -8.78 7.84
CA SER A 12 22.26 -7.34 7.68
C SER A 12 22.39 -6.97 6.23
N VAL A 13 21.41 -6.20 5.75
CA VAL A 13 21.32 -5.76 4.37
C VAL A 13 20.79 -4.33 4.38
N GLN A 14 21.26 -3.53 3.43
CA GLN A 14 20.89 -2.13 3.28
C GLN A 14 20.32 -1.92 1.89
N LYS A 15 19.30 -1.06 1.78
CA LYS A 15 18.66 -0.68 0.50
C LYS A 15 18.06 -1.86 -0.27
N GLU A 16 17.56 -2.88 0.42
CA GLU A 16 16.84 -3.99 -0.21
C GLU A 16 15.34 -3.67 -0.32
N THR A 17 14.73 -3.97 -1.48
CA THR A 17 13.29 -3.74 -1.73
C THR A 17 12.47 -5.01 -1.45
N GLU A 18 13.03 -6.18 -1.74
CA GLU A 18 12.43 -7.49 -1.52
C GLU A 18 13.55 -8.52 -1.29
N GLY A 19 13.33 -9.48 -0.40
CA GLY A 19 14.31 -10.53 -0.10
C GLY A 19 13.72 -11.67 0.73
N ARG A 20 14.33 -12.84 0.63
CA ARG A 20 14.02 -14.02 1.47
C ARG A 20 15.31 -14.57 2.04
N PHE A 21 15.32 -14.82 3.34
CA PHE A 21 16.47 -15.35 4.06
C PHE A 21 16.03 -16.47 5.00
N THR A 22 16.82 -17.54 5.04
CA THR A 22 16.60 -18.71 5.91
C THR A 22 17.87 -18.93 6.72
N PHE A 23 17.74 -19.15 8.03
CA PHE A 23 18.84 -19.48 8.91
C PHE A 23 18.43 -20.54 9.92
N MET A 24 19.41 -21.27 10.44
CA MET A 24 19.23 -22.22 11.54
C MET A 24 19.52 -21.51 12.86
N SER A 25 18.66 -21.71 13.87
CA SER A 25 18.89 -21.21 15.21
C SER A 25 19.96 -22.04 15.91
N HIS A 26 21.17 -21.49 16.07
CA HIS A 26 22.27 -22.15 16.76
C HIS A 26 22.15 -22.11 18.28
N GLU A 27 21.43 -21.12 18.81
CA GLU A 27 21.28 -20.89 20.25
C GLU A 27 19.81 -20.66 20.61
N THR A 28 19.38 -21.18 21.75
CA THR A 28 18.01 -20.99 22.24
C THR A 28 17.87 -19.60 22.82
N GLY A 29 16.96 -18.79 22.28
CA GLY A 29 16.67 -17.47 22.83
C GLY A 29 15.85 -16.58 21.91
N THR A 30 15.82 -15.29 22.21
CA THR A 30 15.03 -14.31 21.46
C THR A 30 15.79 -13.78 20.25
N TYR A 31 15.22 -14.01 19.06
CA TYR A 31 15.70 -13.41 17.81
C TYR A 31 14.96 -12.11 17.51
N ARG A 32 15.69 -11.08 17.09
CA ARG A 32 15.13 -9.76 16.74
C ARG A 32 15.23 -9.49 15.25
N PHE A 33 14.11 -9.14 14.63
CA PHE A 33 14.01 -8.74 13.22
C PHE A 33 13.71 -7.24 13.15
N CYS A 34 14.61 -6.45 12.56
CA CYS A 34 14.51 -5.00 12.54
C CYS A 34 14.52 -4.46 11.10
N PHE A 35 13.55 -3.61 10.78
CA PHE A 35 13.43 -2.91 9.49
C PHE A 35 13.69 -1.42 9.70
N GLY A 36 14.73 -0.89 9.07
CA GLY A 36 15.15 0.50 9.21
C GLY A 36 14.69 1.36 8.03
N ASN A 37 14.13 2.54 8.32
CA ASN A 37 13.82 3.56 7.31
C ASN A 37 14.72 4.79 7.46
N SER A 38 16.03 4.62 7.25
CA SER A 38 17.03 5.68 7.45
C SER A 38 17.10 6.71 6.30
N MET A 39 16.68 6.34 5.09
CA MET A 39 16.84 7.17 3.88
C MET A 39 15.61 8.02 3.53
N SER A 40 14.45 7.71 4.09
CA SER A 40 13.19 8.39 3.78
C SER A 40 12.43 8.69 5.06
N THR A 41 12.97 9.59 5.88
CA THR A 41 12.33 10.00 7.16
C THR A 41 11.02 10.76 6.94
N VAL A 42 10.85 11.36 5.75
CA VAL A 42 9.69 12.19 5.40
C VAL A 42 8.48 11.35 4.99
N THR A 43 8.67 10.11 4.54
CA THR A 43 7.58 9.22 4.09
C THR A 43 7.61 7.88 4.81
N PRO A 44 6.50 7.45 5.45
CA PRO A 44 6.42 6.13 6.07
C PRO A 44 6.52 5.04 5.00
N LYS A 45 7.25 3.96 5.31
CA LYS A 45 7.36 2.77 4.45
C LYS A 45 6.56 1.63 5.07
N THR A 46 5.69 1.03 4.26
CA THR A 46 4.97 -0.20 4.65
C THR A 46 5.82 -1.40 4.27
N VAL A 47 6.10 -2.26 5.25
CA VAL A 47 6.87 -3.50 5.05
C VAL A 47 5.93 -4.68 5.31
N SER A 48 5.79 -5.57 4.32
CA SER A 48 5.13 -6.87 4.49
C SER A 48 6.20 -7.93 4.74
N PHE A 49 6.09 -8.69 5.82
CA PHE A 49 7.02 -9.78 6.12
C PHE A 49 6.26 -11.01 6.63
N SER A 50 6.76 -12.19 6.28
CA SER A 50 6.28 -13.47 6.81
C SER A 50 7.44 -14.21 7.45
N LEU A 51 7.24 -14.67 8.69
CA LEU A 51 8.22 -15.45 9.43
C LEU A 51 7.72 -16.89 9.54
N LEU A 52 8.49 -17.84 9.01
CA LEU A 52 8.24 -19.26 9.19
C LEU A 52 9.32 -19.81 10.12
N VAL A 53 8.92 -20.22 11.32
CA VAL A 53 9.78 -20.92 12.27
C VAL A 53 9.54 -22.42 12.07
N GLY A 54 10.56 -23.13 11.60
CA GLY A 54 10.49 -24.59 11.50
C GLY A 54 10.84 -25.19 12.86
N GLU A 55 9.89 -25.80 13.55
CA GLU A 55 10.21 -26.74 14.63
C GLU A 55 9.11 -27.79 14.82
N ASP A 56 9.57 -28.98 15.22
CA ASP A 56 8.98 -30.28 15.56
C ASP A 56 7.64 -30.32 16.34
N THR A 57 6.95 -29.19 16.45
CA THR A 57 5.64 -29.01 17.10
C THR A 57 4.49 -29.74 16.40
N GLN A 58 4.65 -30.13 15.13
CA GLN A 58 3.67 -30.98 14.47
C GLN A 58 3.67 -32.39 15.06
N GLN A 59 4.81 -32.98 15.45
CA GLN A 59 4.82 -34.32 16.05
C GLN A 59 4.13 -34.34 17.42
N ALA A 60 4.29 -33.29 18.23
CA ALA A 60 3.62 -33.18 19.53
C ALA A 60 2.09 -33.00 19.42
N ARG A 61 1.60 -32.30 18.38
CA ARG A 61 0.15 -32.18 18.12
C ARG A 61 -0.43 -33.44 17.47
N VAL A 62 0.33 -34.09 16.59
CA VAL A 62 -0.07 -35.35 15.94
C VAL A 62 -0.16 -36.49 16.95
N ALA A 63 0.77 -36.58 17.92
CA ALA A 63 0.74 -37.57 19.00
C ALA A 63 -0.50 -37.43 19.92
N LYS A 64 -1.08 -36.23 20.04
CA LYS A 64 -2.35 -36.01 20.78
C LYS A 64 -3.60 -36.33 19.95
N SER A 65 -3.45 -36.44 18.61
CA SER A 65 -4.54 -36.68 17.65
C SER A 65 -4.72 -38.15 17.25
N GLU A 66 -4.01 -39.07 17.89
CA GLU A 66 -4.18 -40.51 17.62
C GLU A 66 -5.52 -41.06 18.15
N HIS A 67 -6.24 -40.29 18.98
CA HIS A 67 -7.54 -40.64 19.56
C HIS A 67 -8.67 -39.65 19.18
N VAL A 68 -8.65 -39.05 17.98
CA VAL A 68 -9.77 -38.23 17.50
C VAL A 68 -10.64 -38.97 16.49
N THR A 69 -11.95 -38.88 16.69
CA THR A 69 -12.95 -39.48 15.80
C THR A 69 -12.84 -38.93 14.38
N PRO A 70 -13.18 -39.70 13.32
CA PRO A 70 -13.07 -39.25 11.93
C PRO A 70 -13.88 -37.96 11.62
N LEU A 71 -14.89 -37.65 12.43
CA LEU A 71 -15.66 -36.41 12.36
C LEU A 71 -14.81 -35.20 12.79
N GLU A 72 -14.07 -35.31 13.89
CA GLU A 72 -13.19 -34.25 14.41
C GLU A 72 -12.08 -33.91 13.42
N LYS A 73 -11.51 -34.91 12.75
CA LYS A 73 -10.50 -34.70 11.70
C LYS A 73 -11.05 -33.87 10.53
N SER A 74 -12.27 -34.14 10.12
CA SER A 74 -12.94 -33.40 9.04
C SER A 74 -13.21 -31.94 9.43
N VAL A 75 -13.62 -31.71 10.69
CA VAL A 75 -13.85 -30.36 11.22
C VAL A 75 -12.55 -29.57 11.35
N MET A 76 -11.46 -30.20 11.81
CA MET A 76 -10.14 -29.58 11.87
C MET A 76 -9.62 -29.20 10.48
N ALA A 77 -9.77 -30.08 9.49
CA ALA A 77 -9.38 -29.78 8.11
C ALA A 77 -10.16 -28.60 7.51
N LEU A 78 -11.47 -28.51 7.79
CA LEU A 78 -12.29 -27.38 7.35
C LEU A 78 -11.88 -26.07 8.05
N ALA A 79 -11.57 -26.14 9.35
CA ALA A 79 -11.13 -25.00 10.13
C ALA A 79 -9.79 -24.45 9.64
N GLU A 80 -8.82 -25.32 9.32
CA GLU A 80 -7.55 -24.93 8.71
C GLU A 80 -7.77 -24.28 7.33
N GLY A 81 -8.63 -24.85 6.49
CA GLY A 81 -8.97 -24.27 5.19
C GLY A 81 -9.61 -22.88 5.29
N LEU A 82 -10.54 -22.68 6.24
CA LEU A 82 -11.16 -21.39 6.50
C LEU A 82 -10.16 -20.35 7.02
N GLN A 83 -9.25 -20.76 7.89
CA GLN A 83 -8.21 -19.89 8.43
C GLN A 83 -7.25 -19.41 7.34
N GLN A 84 -6.91 -20.29 6.39
CA GLN A 84 -6.12 -19.94 5.21
C GLN A 84 -6.85 -18.90 4.33
N ILE A 85 -8.13 -19.15 4.01
CA ILE A 85 -8.95 -18.22 3.21
C ILE A 85 -9.08 -16.86 3.91
N GLN A 86 -9.27 -16.85 5.23
CA GLN A 86 -9.42 -15.61 5.99
C GLN A 86 -8.14 -14.77 5.93
N THR A 87 -6.99 -15.43 6.05
CA THR A 87 -5.68 -14.78 5.91
C THR A 87 -5.49 -14.19 4.51
N GLU A 88 -5.89 -14.90 3.46
CA GLU A 88 -5.84 -14.39 2.08
C GLU A 88 -6.81 -13.21 1.85
N GLN A 89 -8.01 -13.26 2.42
CA GLN A 89 -8.97 -12.15 2.32
C GLN A 89 -8.47 -10.89 3.02
N GLU A 90 -7.82 -11.01 4.18
CA GLU A 90 -7.19 -9.87 4.84
C GLU A 90 -6.08 -9.26 3.98
N TYR A 91 -5.22 -10.09 3.38
CA TYR A 91 -4.19 -9.64 2.45
C TYR A 91 -4.79 -8.88 1.24
N MET A 92 -5.82 -9.45 0.61
CA MET A 92 -6.53 -8.81 -0.52
C MET A 92 -7.16 -7.48 -0.12
N ARG A 93 -7.84 -7.40 1.04
CA ARG A 93 -8.43 -6.15 1.55
C ARG A 93 -7.38 -5.07 1.80
N MET A 94 -6.22 -5.45 2.34
CA MET A 94 -5.16 -4.50 2.64
C MET A 94 -4.57 -3.92 1.34
N ARG A 95 -4.41 -4.76 0.32
CA ARG A 95 -3.99 -4.35 -1.03
C ARG A 95 -5.02 -3.43 -1.68
N GLU A 96 -6.32 -3.76 -1.56
CA GLU A 96 -7.41 -2.93 -2.08
C GLU A 96 -7.43 -1.54 -1.43
N ARG A 97 -7.25 -1.45 -0.10
CA ARG A 97 -7.16 -0.16 0.62
C ARG A 97 -6.00 0.70 0.11
N ALA A 98 -4.84 0.09 -0.12
CA ALA A 98 -3.69 0.80 -0.68
C ALA A 98 -3.95 1.30 -2.12
N HIS A 99 -4.54 0.47 -2.97
CA HIS A 99 -4.93 0.85 -4.33
C HIS A 99 -6.02 1.94 -4.33
N ARG A 100 -7.00 1.86 -3.43
CA ARG A 100 -8.10 2.81 -3.33
C ARG A 100 -7.63 4.21 -2.92
N ASN A 101 -6.77 4.32 -1.91
CA ASN A 101 -6.20 5.60 -1.48
C ASN A 101 -5.37 6.29 -2.60
N THR A 102 -4.68 5.50 -3.42
CA THR A 102 -3.91 6.01 -4.56
C THR A 102 -4.83 6.49 -5.68
N SER A 103 -5.89 5.75 -5.96
CA SER A 103 -6.89 6.11 -6.98
C SER A 103 -7.67 7.37 -6.60
N GLU A 104 -8.10 7.48 -5.34
CA GLU A 104 -8.91 8.62 -4.86
C GLU A 104 -8.11 9.93 -4.86
N SER A 105 -6.87 9.91 -4.37
CA SER A 105 -6.01 11.10 -4.36
C SER A 105 -5.58 11.55 -5.76
N THR A 106 -5.42 10.62 -6.71
CA THR A 106 -5.13 10.94 -8.11
C THR A 106 -6.35 11.53 -8.79
N ASN A 107 -7.52 10.90 -8.62
CA ASN A 107 -8.77 11.36 -9.20
C ASN A 107 -9.15 12.76 -8.72
N ALA A 108 -9.02 13.05 -7.42
CA ALA A 108 -9.31 14.37 -6.86
C ALA A 108 -8.41 15.47 -7.45
N ARG A 109 -7.12 15.19 -7.65
CA ARG A 109 -6.19 16.15 -8.26
C ARG A 109 -6.55 16.43 -9.72
N VAL A 110 -6.85 15.38 -10.48
CA VAL A 110 -7.27 15.52 -11.89
C VAL A 110 -8.56 16.32 -12.01
N LEU A 111 -9.54 16.06 -11.14
CA LEU A 111 -10.80 16.81 -11.10
C LEU A 111 -10.57 18.31 -10.83
N TRP A 112 -9.73 18.64 -9.86
CA TRP A 112 -9.39 20.04 -9.55
C TRP A 112 -8.73 20.75 -10.73
N TRP A 113 -7.76 20.11 -11.40
CA TRP A 113 -7.14 20.67 -12.60
C TRP A 113 -8.14 20.87 -13.74
N ALA A 114 -9.04 19.91 -13.97
CA ALA A 114 -10.09 20.02 -14.98
C ALA A 114 -11.07 21.17 -14.69
N LEU A 115 -11.43 21.39 -13.43
CA LEU A 115 -12.29 22.52 -13.02
C LEU A 115 -11.61 23.87 -13.25
N ILE A 116 -10.32 23.98 -12.93
CA ILE A 116 -9.53 25.20 -13.18
C ILE A 116 -9.44 25.47 -14.68
N GLU A 117 -9.14 24.46 -15.49
CA GLU A 117 -9.05 24.57 -16.94
C GLU A 117 -10.38 25.01 -17.56
N ALA A 118 -11.50 24.38 -17.17
CA ALA A 118 -12.83 24.76 -17.62
C ALA A 118 -13.15 26.22 -17.26
N GLY A 119 -12.82 26.65 -16.03
CA GLY A 119 -12.98 28.03 -15.59
C GLY A 119 -12.15 29.02 -16.41
N ALA A 120 -10.90 28.68 -16.72
CA ALA A 120 -10.02 29.50 -17.54
C ALA A 120 -10.55 29.67 -18.97
N LEU A 121 -11.07 28.60 -19.59
CA LEU A 121 -11.67 28.66 -20.92
C LEU A 121 -12.93 29.53 -20.95
N LEU A 122 -13.78 29.45 -19.93
CA LEU A 122 -14.96 30.32 -19.80
C LEU A 122 -14.55 31.79 -19.64
N LEU A 123 -13.56 32.06 -18.78
CA LEU A 123 -13.05 33.41 -18.57
C LEU A 123 -12.47 34.00 -19.86
N MET A 124 -11.65 33.23 -20.58
CA MET A 124 -11.09 33.64 -21.87
C MET A 124 -12.17 33.94 -22.91
N SER A 125 -13.23 33.12 -22.95
CA SER A 125 -14.37 33.34 -23.85
C SER A 125 -15.09 34.66 -23.56
N VAL A 126 -15.31 34.99 -22.28
CA VAL A 126 -15.91 36.28 -21.87
C VAL A 126 -15.01 37.45 -22.25
N ILE A 127 -13.71 37.34 -21.97
CA ILE A 127 -12.72 38.38 -22.33
C ILE A 127 -12.73 38.64 -23.84
N GLN A 128 -12.75 37.59 -24.66
CA GLN A 128 -12.82 37.72 -26.12
C GLN A 128 -14.06 38.50 -26.57
N ILE A 129 -15.23 38.22 -25.99
CA ILE A 129 -16.48 38.91 -26.34
C ILE A 129 -16.40 40.39 -25.95
N VAL A 130 -15.92 40.71 -24.74
CA VAL A 130 -15.79 42.09 -24.26
C VAL A 130 -14.78 42.87 -25.11
N TYR A 131 -13.63 42.26 -25.41
CA TYR A 131 -12.62 42.87 -26.26
C TYR A 131 -13.16 43.22 -27.65
N LEU A 132 -13.88 42.29 -28.29
CA LEU A 132 -14.50 42.53 -29.58
C LEU A 132 -15.55 43.64 -29.52
N ARG A 133 -16.40 43.66 -28.47
CA ARG A 133 -17.39 44.74 -28.28
C ARG A 133 -16.72 46.10 -28.17
N ASN A 134 -15.72 46.24 -27.30
CA ASN A 134 -15.00 47.49 -27.10
C ASN A 134 -14.26 47.93 -28.37
N PHE A 135 -13.66 46.99 -29.11
CA PHE A 135 -12.98 47.29 -30.37
C PHE A 135 -13.93 47.87 -31.43
N PHE A 136 -15.13 47.30 -31.58
CA PHE A 136 -16.12 47.79 -32.55
C PHE A 136 -16.81 49.08 -32.09
N GLU A 137 -17.03 49.27 -30.80
CA GLU A 137 -17.59 50.50 -30.24
C GLU A 137 -16.64 51.68 -30.40
N ASN A 138 -15.36 51.48 -30.11
CA ASN A 138 -14.32 52.49 -30.31
C ASN A 138 -14.14 52.85 -31.79
N LYS A 139 -14.21 51.86 -32.71
CA LYS A 139 -14.21 52.12 -34.16
C LYS A 139 -15.43 52.90 -34.63
N ARG A 140 -16.63 52.62 -34.09
CA ARG A 140 -17.85 53.37 -34.42
C ARG A 140 -17.82 54.81 -33.89
N ALA A 141 -17.29 55.02 -32.68
CA ALA A 141 -17.10 56.35 -32.11
C ALA A 141 -16.11 57.19 -32.93
N SER A 142 -14.99 56.58 -33.37
CA SER A 142 -14.01 57.23 -34.25
C SER A 142 -14.58 57.60 -35.62
N ASN A 143 -15.46 56.77 -36.21
CA ASN A 143 -16.04 57.02 -37.53
C ASN A 143 -17.23 58.01 -37.54
N ARG A 144 -17.70 58.47 -36.37
CA ARG A 144 -18.83 59.43 -36.24
C ARG A 144 -18.36 60.87 -35.99
N GLY A 145 -17.04 61.08 -35.87
CA GLY A 145 -16.40 62.38 -35.66
C GLY A 145 -15.69 62.96 -36.90
N VAL A 146 -15.98 62.43 -38.09
CA VAL A 146 -15.53 62.95 -39.40
C VAL A 146 -16.74 63.37 -40.21
#